data_AF-V6STA9-F1
#
_entry.id   AF-V6STA9-F1
#
_cell.length_a   1.000
_cell.length_b   1.000
_cell.length_c   1.000
_cell.angle_alpha   90.00
_cell.angle_beta   90.00
_cell.angle_gamma   90.00
#
_symmetry.space_group_name_H-M   'P 1'
#
loop_
_entity.id
_entity.type
_entity.pdbx_description
1 polymer ?
#
loop_
_entity_poly.entity_id
_entity_poly.type
_entity_poly.pdbx_seq_one_letter_code
_entity_poly.pdbx_strand_id
1 'polypeptide(L)'
;MKHFYCLILLLSVSVNYAQQDKSAMDKKKAQEAIIKEHLTDCAVKYNYTFQMAEWQACLDAGLKKDSTIAYLWQQKAMPYFKARKYEVGMVFIDKAVTYDAERWQPYRAFIKCIFAKTYKDAIADFEDCKKKFGNNYVMDHTYDFYIALCYLQLNEFKKAEILLQNYVDTTLKKNGEDWVHHTALFYLGISMYEQQRWSDAITVFDRSLAKYKNYSDVKYYKGICLYRLGKTEESDAIMKESKADYELGYKINEDNVVYEMYPYQVRRKK
;
A
#
# COMPACT_ATOMS: atom_id res chain seq x y z
N MET A 1 -57.07 -25.32 -3.16
CA MET A 1 -55.95 -25.24 -4.13
C MET A 1 -55.25 -23.87 -4.12
N LYS A 2 -54.71 -23.41 -2.96
CA LYS A 2 -53.99 -22.12 -2.87
C LYS A 2 -52.62 -22.19 -2.16
N HIS A 3 -52.14 -23.38 -1.81
CA HIS A 3 -50.82 -23.57 -1.16
C HIS A 3 -49.75 -24.22 -2.05
N PHE A 4 -50.02 -24.43 -3.34
CA PHE A 4 -49.06 -25.10 -4.24
C PHE A 4 -48.18 -24.14 -5.07
N TYR A 5 -48.49 -22.84 -5.09
CA TYR A 5 -47.79 -21.87 -5.95
C TYR A 5 -46.56 -21.18 -5.30
N CYS A 6 -46.37 -21.31 -3.98
CA CYS A 6 -45.22 -20.70 -3.28
C CYS A 6 -43.95 -21.56 -3.30
N LEU A 7 -44.07 -22.88 -3.49
CA LEU A 7 -42.91 -23.80 -3.44
C LEU A 7 -42.10 -23.78 -4.75
N ILE A 8 -42.75 -23.54 -5.89
CA ILE A 8 -42.13 -23.58 -7.22
C ILE A 8 -41.23 -22.35 -7.46
N LEU A 9 -41.59 -21.18 -6.91
CA LEU A 9 -40.77 -19.96 -7.01
C LEU A 9 -39.46 -20.07 -6.23
N LEU A 10 -39.48 -20.64 -5.02
CA LEU A 10 -38.27 -20.83 -4.20
C LEU A 10 -37.29 -21.85 -4.81
N LEU A 11 -37.79 -22.91 -5.47
CA LEU A 11 -36.98 -23.90 -6.18
C LEU A 11 -36.32 -23.33 -7.44
N SER A 12 -37.01 -22.45 -8.19
CA SER A 12 -36.44 -21.84 -9.39
C SER A 12 -35.31 -20.84 -9.08
N VAL A 13 -35.43 -20.12 -7.97
CA VAL A 13 -34.40 -19.16 -7.51
C VAL A 13 -33.16 -19.90 -7.04
N SER A 14 -33.30 -20.96 -6.24
CA SER A 14 -32.14 -21.73 -5.73
C SER A 14 -31.37 -22.47 -6.83
N VAL A 15 -32.05 -22.98 -7.86
CA VAL A 15 -31.39 -23.62 -9.02
C VAL A 15 -30.61 -22.59 -9.86
N ASN A 16 -31.16 -21.39 -10.08
CA ASN A 16 -30.47 -20.32 -10.81
C ASN A 16 -29.20 -19.84 -10.07
N TYR A 17 -29.27 -19.66 -8.74
CA TYR A 17 -28.10 -19.32 -7.94
C TYR A 17 -27.02 -20.41 -8.00
N ALA A 18 -27.39 -21.68 -7.84
CA ALA A 18 -26.44 -22.79 -7.90
C ALA A 18 -25.76 -22.95 -9.28
N GLN A 19 -26.48 -22.68 -10.36
CA GLN A 19 -25.94 -22.72 -11.73
C GLN A 19 -25.02 -21.53 -12.03
N GLN A 20 -25.35 -20.34 -11.50
CA GLN A 20 -24.50 -19.15 -11.60
C GLN A 20 -23.19 -19.32 -10.82
N ASP A 21 -23.25 -19.87 -9.60
CA ASP A 21 -22.08 -20.16 -8.77
C ASP A 21 -21.16 -21.20 -9.42
N LYS A 22 -21.74 -22.26 -10.02
CA LYS A 22 -20.98 -23.26 -10.76
C LYS A 22 -20.27 -22.66 -11.97
N SER A 23 -20.97 -21.84 -12.76
CA SER A 23 -20.40 -21.14 -13.92
C SER A 23 -19.25 -20.19 -13.53
N ALA A 24 -19.42 -19.43 -12.44
CA ALA A 24 -18.36 -18.56 -11.92
C ALA A 24 -17.13 -19.36 -11.45
N MET A 25 -17.35 -20.48 -10.76
CA MET A 25 -16.28 -21.38 -10.32
C MET A 25 -15.54 -22.01 -11.51
N ASP A 26 -16.26 -22.46 -12.54
CA ASP A 26 -15.65 -23.06 -13.73
C ASP A 26 -14.84 -22.01 -14.52
N LYS A 27 -15.35 -20.78 -14.64
CA LYS A 27 -14.58 -19.65 -15.19
C LYS A 27 -13.31 -19.40 -14.39
N LYS A 28 -13.39 -19.34 -13.07
CA LYS A 28 -12.23 -19.13 -12.20
C LYS A 28 -11.16 -20.21 -12.39
N LYS A 29 -11.56 -21.48 -12.43
CA LYS A 29 -10.65 -22.61 -12.69
C LYS A 29 -9.97 -22.51 -14.05
N ALA A 30 -10.71 -22.11 -15.09
CA ALA A 30 -10.15 -21.88 -16.42
C ALA A 30 -9.11 -20.76 -16.42
N GLN A 31 -9.41 -19.65 -15.73
CA GLN A 31 -8.47 -18.53 -15.57
C GLN A 31 -7.22 -18.93 -14.76
N GLU A 32 -7.37 -19.72 -13.70
CA GLU A 32 -6.26 -20.26 -12.91
C GLU A 32 -5.34 -21.15 -13.76
N ALA A 33 -5.90 -21.96 -14.66
CA ALA A 33 -5.11 -22.76 -15.60
C ALA A 33 -4.29 -21.87 -16.57
N ILE A 34 -4.89 -20.81 -17.10
CA ILE A 34 -4.20 -19.84 -17.97
C ILE A 34 -3.10 -19.12 -17.19
N ILE A 35 -3.38 -18.69 -15.95
CA ILE A 35 -2.38 -18.06 -15.07
C ILE A 35 -1.21 -19.01 -14.83
N LYS A 36 -1.49 -20.27 -14.47
CA LYS A 36 -0.43 -21.26 -14.24
C LYS A 36 0.45 -21.43 -15.48
N GLU A 37 -0.15 -21.59 -16.66
CA GLU A 37 0.59 -21.79 -17.90
C GLU A 37 1.45 -20.58 -18.29
N HIS A 38 0.89 -19.36 -18.21
CA HIS A 38 1.51 -18.16 -18.78
C HIS A 38 2.27 -17.28 -17.79
N LEU A 39 1.96 -17.36 -16.49
CA LEU A 39 2.73 -16.70 -15.44
C LEU A 39 3.71 -17.68 -14.79
N THR A 40 3.20 -18.72 -14.12
CA THR A 40 4.01 -19.62 -13.29
C THR A 40 4.97 -20.46 -14.13
N ASP A 41 4.47 -21.08 -15.20
CA ASP A 41 5.22 -22.01 -16.04
C ASP A 41 5.96 -21.30 -17.20
N CYS A 42 5.75 -19.99 -17.40
CA CYS A 42 6.37 -19.19 -18.46
C CYS A 42 7.06 -17.92 -17.92
N ALA A 43 6.31 -16.86 -17.58
CA ALA A 43 6.89 -15.54 -17.28
C ALA A 43 7.91 -15.58 -16.12
N VAL A 44 7.62 -16.29 -15.04
CA VAL A 44 8.48 -16.39 -13.84
C VAL A 44 9.86 -16.98 -14.12
N LYS A 45 10.05 -17.69 -15.24
CA LYS A 45 11.36 -18.20 -15.68
C LYS A 45 12.30 -17.11 -16.21
N TYR A 46 11.78 -15.93 -16.49
CA TYR A 46 12.54 -14.79 -17.00
C TYR A 46 12.74 -13.74 -15.92
N ASN A 47 13.93 -13.14 -15.88
CA ASN A 47 14.15 -12.00 -14.99
C ASN A 47 13.58 -10.73 -15.63
N TYR A 48 12.52 -10.17 -15.06
CA TYR A 48 11.86 -8.98 -15.62
C TYR A 48 12.72 -7.71 -15.66
N THR A 49 13.93 -7.72 -15.11
CA THR A 49 14.89 -6.59 -15.18
C THR A 49 15.65 -6.57 -16.51
N PHE A 50 16.07 -7.73 -17.02
CA PHE A 50 16.89 -7.83 -18.25
C PHE A 50 16.30 -8.73 -19.34
N GLN A 51 15.27 -9.52 -19.03
CA GLN A 51 14.46 -10.34 -19.95
C GLN A 51 12.98 -9.90 -19.91
N MET A 52 12.79 -8.58 -19.93
CA MET A 52 11.45 -7.98 -19.84
C MET A 52 10.57 -8.34 -21.03
N ALA A 53 11.15 -8.48 -22.24
CA ALA A 53 10.38 -8.81 -23.44
C ALA A 53 9.76 -10.21 -23.35
N GLU A 54 10.54 -11.19 -22.88
CA GLU A 54 10.10 -12.58 -22.71
C GLU A 54 9.05 -12.70 -21.59
N TRP A 55 9.26 -11.99 -20.48
CA TRP A 55 8.25 -11.87 -19.42
C TRP A 55 6.92 -11.34 -19.98
N GLN A 56 6.97 -10.24 -20.72
CA GLN A 56 5.76 -9.61 -21.28
C GLN A 56 5.09 -10.51 -22.33
N ALA A 57 5.87 -11.19 -23.18
CA ALA A 57 5.35 -12.09 -24.20
C ALA A 57 4.59 -13.29 -23.62
N CYS A 58 5.09 -13.88 -22.53
CA CYS A 58 4.35 -14.92 -21.80
C CYS A 58 2.98 -14.41 -21.33
N LEU A 59 2.94 -13.22 -20.70
CA LEU A 59 1.69 -12.66 -20.19
C LEU A 59 0.72 -12.27 -21.33
N ASP A 60 1.24 -11.77 -22.45
CA ASP A 60 0.44 -11.46 -23.64
C ASP A 60 -0.20 -12.71 -24.24
N ALA A 61 0.51 -13.84 -24.26
CA ALA A 61 -0.03 -15.11 -24.69
C ALA A 61 -1.20 -15.58 -23.79
N GLY A 62 -1.08 -15.39 -22.46
CA GLY A 62 -2.16 -15.67 -21.53
C GLY A 62 -3.38 -14.74 -21.72
N LEU A 63 -3.14 -13.45 -21.85
CA LEU A 63 -4.21 -12.45 -22.08
C LEU A 63 -4.89 -12.59 -23.44
N LYS A 64 -4.22 -13.17 -24.44
CA LYS A 64 -4.84 -13.56 -25.71
C LYS A 64 -5.86 -14.69 -25.54
N LYS A 65 -5.64 -15.60 -24.57
CA LYS A 65 -6.61 -16.66 -24.24
C LYS A 65 -7.81 -16.11 -23.47
N ASP A 66 -7.56 -15.24 -22.49
CA ASP A 66 -8.62 -14.53 -21.77
C ASP A 66 -8.11 -13.17 -21.29
N SER A 67 -8.60 -12.10 -21.91
CA SER A 67 -8.20 -10.74 -21.58
C SER A 67 -8.83 -10.22 -20.29
N THR A 68 -9.77 -10.96 -19.68
CA THR A 68 -10.46 -10.57 -18.46
C THR A 68 -9.71 -10.99 -17.18
N ILE A 69 -8.55 -11.63 -17.32
CA ILE A 69 -7.72 -12.04 -16.18
C ILE A 69 -6.97 -10.82 -15.63
N ALA A 70 -7.59 -10.15 -14.65
CA ALA A 70 -7.05 -8.95 -14.01
C ALA A 70 -5.62 -9.15 -13.45
N TYR A 71 -5.33 -10.35 -12.91
CA TYR A 71 -4.02 -10.64 -12.34
C TYR A 71 -2.88 -10.60 -13.38
N LEU A 72 -3.10 -11.08 -14.61
CA LEU A 72 -2.07 -11.01 -15.65
C LEU A 72 -1.78 -9.57 -16.05
N TRP A 73 -2.81 -8.70 -16.10
CA TRP A 73 -2.61 -7.27 -16.30
C TRP A 73 -1.77 -6.64 -15.18
N GLN A 74 -2.04 -6.99 -13.93
CA GLN A 74 -1.20 -6.50 -12.83
C GLN A 74 0.25 -7.03 -12.91
N GLN A 75 0.45 -8.28 -13.33
CA GLN A 75 1.78 -8.85 -13.54
C GLN A 75 2.52 -8.25 -14.74
N LYS A 76 1.81 -7.66 -15.72
CA LYS A 76 2.42 -6.82 -16.75
C LYS A 76 2.86 -5.48 -16.17
N ALA A 77 2.04 -4.86 -15.33
CA ALA A 77 2.30 -3.57 -14.68
C ALA A 77 3.50 -3.59 -13.73
N MET A 78 3.59 -4.60 -12.86
CA MET A 78 4.53 -4.65 -11.74
C MET A 78 6.01 -4.44 -12.12
N PRO A 79 6.56 -5.10 -13.16
CA PRO A 79 7.94 -4.85 -13.59
C PRO A 79 8.22 -3.41 -13.98
N TYR A 80 7.25 -2.73 -14.62
CA TYR A 80 7.42 -1.34 -15.02
C TYR A 80 7.51 -0.42 -13.81
N PHE A 81 6.71 -0.66 -12.75
CA PHE A 81 6.81 0.12 -11.51
C PHE A 81 8.17 -0.07 -10.82
N LYS A 82 8.66 -1.32 -10.75
CA LYS A 82 9.99 -1.61 -10.19
C LYS A 82 11.14 -1.03 -11.02
N ALA A 83 10.94 -0.90 -12.32
CA ALA A 83 11.84 -0.21 -13.24
C ALA A 83 11.61 1.31 -13.32
N ARG A 84 10.75 1.88 -12.45
CA ARG A 84 10.40 3.31 -12.38
C ARG A 84 9.76 3.89 -13.66
N LYS A 85 9.18 3.04 -14.50
CA LYS A 85 8.42 3.40 -15.71
C LYS A 85 6.94 3.52 -15.39
N TYR A 86 6.58 4.46 -14.51
CA TYR A 86 5.25 4.48 -13.90
C TYR A 86 4.12 4.69 -14.91
N GLU A 87 4.27 5.63 -15.86
CA GLU A 87 3.24 5.88 -16.89
C GLU A 87 2.93 4.64 -17.73
N VAL A 88 3.97 3.87 -18.09
CA VAL A 88 3.80 2.61 -18.83
C VAL A 88 3.07 1.57 -17.97
N GLY A 89 3.47 1.42 -16.71
CA GLY A 89 2.81 0.49 -15.79
C GLY A 89 1.36 0.87 -15.50
N MET A 90 1.03 2.17 -15.49
CA MET A 90 -0.34 2.67 -15.23
C MET A 90 -1.34 2.13 -16.26
N VAL A 91 -0.96 2.08 -17.54
CA VAL A 91 -1.80 1.52 -18.61
C VAL A 91 -2.27 0.10 -18.29
N PHE A 92 -1.38 -0.73 -17.74
CA PHE A 92 -1.69 -2.13 -17.42
C PHE A 92 -2.47 -2.26 -16.12
N ILE A 93 -2.16 -1.48 -15.07
CA ILE A 93 -2.95 -1.57 -13.83
C ILE A 93 -4.37 -1.03 -14.03
N ASP A 94 -4.58 -0.03 -14.88
CA ASP A 94 -5.93 0.44 -15.24
C ASP A 94 -6.77 -0.66 -15.89
N LYS A 95 -6.15 -1.51 -16.72
CA LYS A 95 -6.80 -2.72 -17.25
C LYS A 95 -7.13 -3.72 -16.14
N ALA A 96 -6.23 -3.95 -15.19
CA ALA A 96 -6.52 -4.83 -14.06
C ALA A 96 -7.72 -4.34 -13.23
N VAL A 97 -7.79 -3.03 -12.94
CA VAL A 97 -8.91 -2.39 -12.23
C VAL A 97 -10.23 -2.52 -13.00
N THR A 98 -10.18 -2.45 -14.34
CA THR A 98 -11.38 -2.61 -15.17
C THR A 98 -12.04 -3.99 -14.98
N TYR A 99 -11.24 -5.03 -14.77
CA TYR A 99 -11.74 -6.41 -14.65
C TYR A 99 -11.96 -6.87 -13.20
N ASP A 100 -11.24 -6.30 -12.24
CA ASP A 100 -11.39 -6.59 -10.82
C ASP A 100 -10.98 -5.37 -9.98
N ALA A 101 -11.93 -4.44 -9.83
CA ALA A 101 -11.72 -3.19 -9.12
C ALA A 101 -11.48 -3.39 -7.62
N GLU A 102 -12.22 -4.31 -6.99
CA GLU A 102 -12.10 -4.58 -5.55
C GLU A 102 -10.66 -5.00 -5.20
N ARG A 103 -10.04 -5.85 -6.02
CA ARG A 103 -8.66 -6.27 -5.80
C ARG A 103 -7.62 -5.22 -6.19
N TRP A 104 -7.77 -4.59 -7.36
CA TRP A 104 -6.65 -3.86 -7.97
C TRP A 104 -6.73 -2.35 -7.86
N GLN A 105 -7.89 -1.76 -7.58
CA GLN A 105 -8.01 -0.32 -7.35
C GLN A 105 -7.20 0.16 -6.14
N PRO A 106 -7.23 -0.50 -4.96
CA PRO A 106 -6.39 -0.08 -3.85
C PRO A 106 -4.90 -0.26 -4.14
N TYR A 107 -4.52 -1.27 -4.93
CA TYR A 107 -3.14 -1.42 -5.40
C TYR A 107 -2.73 -0.29 -6.35
N ARG A 108 -3.59 0.12 -7.29
CA ARG A 108 -3.35 1.29 -8.14
C ARG A 108 -3.17 2.56 -7.30
N ALA A 109 -4.02 2.76 -6.30
CA ALA A 109 -3.94 3.89 -5.37
C ALA A 109 -2.60 3.88 -4.60
N PHE A 110 -2.16 2.72 -4.13
CA PHE A 110 -0.85 2.53 -3.51
C PHE A 110 0.30 2.89 -4.45
N ILE A 111 0.27 2.43 -5.71
CA ILE A 111 1.29 2.78 -6.71
C ILE A 111 1.29 4.30 -6.99
N LYS A 112 0.12 4.93 -7.09
CA LYS A 112 0.00 6.39 -7.23
C LYS A 112 0.59 7.13 -6.04
N CYS A 113 0.41 6.62 -4.82
CA CYS A 113 0.94 7.20 -3.59
C CYS A 113 2.47 7.07 -3.48
N ILE A 114 2.99 5.84 -3.56
CA ILE A 114 4.40 5.56 -3.26
C ILE A 114 5.29 5.72 -4.49
N PHE A 115 4.88 5.19 -5.64
CA PHE A 115 5.71 5.10 -6.84
C PHE A 115 5.60 6.36 -7.70
N ALA A 116 4.40 6.63 -8.23
CA ALA A 116 4.16 7.70 -9.20
C ALA A 116 4.06 9.09 -8.56
N LYS A 117 3.77 9.16 -7.24
CA LYS A 117 3.65 10.41 -6.46
C LYS A 117 2.55 11.34 -6.98
N THR A 118 1.48 10.77 -7.54
CA THR A 118 0.28 11.48 -7.99
C THR A 118 -0.74 11.50 -6.85
N TYR A 119 -0.44 12.27 -5.80
CA TYR A 119 -1.12 12.19 -4.50
C TYR A 119 -2.63 12.45 -4.55
N LYS A 120 -3.08 13.43 -5.35
CA LYS A 120 -4.52 13.73 -5.49
C LYS A 120 -5.28 12.54 -6.11
N ASP A 121 -4.70 11.91 -7.12
CA ASP A 121 -5.30 10.75 -7.77
C ASP A 121 -5.27 9.50 -6.89
N ALA A 122 -4.24 9.36 -6.05
CA ALA A 122 -4.18 8.31 -5.03
C ALA A 122 -5.30 8.47 -4.00
N ILE A 123 -5.51 9.69 -3.49
CA ILE A 123 -6.61 10.00 -2.56
C ILE A 123 -7.96 9.68 -3.20
N ALA A 124 -8.17 10.11 -4.45
CA ALA A 124 -9.41 9.83 -5.17
C ALA A 124 -9.69 8.32 -5.30
N ASP A 125 -8.69 7.52 -5.66
CA ASP A 125 -8.84 6.07 -5.74
C ASP A 125 -9.13 5.45 -4.37
N PHE A 126 -8.38 5.82 -3.32
CA PHE A 126 -8.58 5.28 -1.98
C PHE A 126 -9.94 5.66 -1.38
N GLU A 127 -10.41 6.89 -1.56
CA GLU A 127 -11.74 7.30 -1.09
C GLU A 127 -12.87 6.58 -1.84
N ASP A 128 -12.71 6.33 -3.14
CA ASP A 128 -13.65 5.51 -3.90
C ASP A 128 -13.62 4.04 -3.42
N CYS A 129 -12.44 3.46 -3.15
CA CYS A 129 -12.33 2.14 -2.52
C CYS A 129 -13.00 2.10 -1.15
N LYS A 130 -12.78 3.10 -0.29
CA LYS A 130 -13.40 3.19 1.04
C LYS A 130 -14.92 3.23 0.93
N LYS A 131 -15.45 4.02 0.00
CA LYS A 131 -16.89 4.14 -0.23
C LYS A 131 -17.52 2.81 -0.67
N LYS A 132 -16.82 2.02 -1.50
CA LYS A 132 -17.32 0.77 -2.07
C LYS A 132 -17.11 -0.44 -1.18
N PHE A 133 -15.94 -0.53 -0.54
CA PHE A 133 -15.44 -1.76 0.08
C PHE A 133 -15.03 -1.57 1.55
N GLY A 134 -15.08 -0.35 2.08
CA GLY A 134 -14.60 -0.02 3.42
C GLY A 134 -13.09 0.25 3.47
N ASN A 135 -12.61 0.70 4.63
CA ASN A 135 -11.19 0.99 4.88
C ASN A 135 -10.41 -0.29 5.16
N ASN A 136 -10.04 -1.01 4.10
CA ASN A 136 -9.28 -2.26 4.18
C ASN A 136 -7.76 -2.01 4.04
N TYR A 137 -6.99 -3.09 4.03
CA TYR A 137 -5.54 -3.07 3.86
C TYR A 137 -5.14 -3.23 2.40
N VAL A 138 -4.07 -2.53 2.01
CA VAL A 138 -3.29 -2.85 0.82
C VAL A 138 -1.81 -2.77 1.15
N MET A 139 -1.06 -3.80 0.74
CA MET A 139 0.27 -4.02 1.30
C MET A 139 0.17 -4.04 2.84
N ASP A 140 0.99 -3.26 3.53
CA ASP A 140 1.14 -3.36 5.00
C ASP A 140 0.18 -2.47 5.80
N HIS A 141 -0.56 -1.56 5.14
CA HIS A 141 -1.35 -0.52 5.82
C HIS A 141 -2.75 -0.34 5.25
N THR A 142 -3.59 0.37 5.99
CA THR A 142 -4.96 0.71 5.57
C THR A 142 -4.96 1.82 4.51
N TYR A 143 -6.10 1.99 3.83
CA TYR A 143 -6.27 3.06 2.86
C TYR A 143 -6.08 4.45 3.50
N ASP A 144 -6.62 4.65 4.71
CA ASP A 144 -6.46 5.90 5.47
C ASP A 144 -5.00 6.25 5.79
N PHE A 145 -4.17 5.25 6.07
CA PHE A 145 -2.73 5.47 6.26
C PHE A 145 -2.12 6.10 4.99
N TYR A 146 -2.35 5.50 3.81
CA TYR A 146 -1.80 6.04 2.56
C TYR A 146 -2.41 7.38 2.17
N ILE A 147 -3.69 7.62 2.45
CA ILE A 147 -4.31 8.94 2.28
C ILE A 147 -3.59 9.97 3.18
N ALA A 148 -3.27 9.63 4.43
CA ALA A 148 -2.48 10.49 5.31
C ALA A 148 -1.10 10.82 4.71
N LEU A 149 -0.39 9.83 4.17
CA LEU A 149 0.90 10.06 3.49
C LEU A 149 0.73 11.03 2.31
N CYS A 150 -0.34 10.90 1.53
CA CYS A 150 -0.66 11.84 0.46
C CYS A 150 -0.90 13.25 1.00
N TYR A 151 -1.67 13.40 2.09
CA TYR A 151 -1.88 14.72 2.71
C TYR A 151 -0.60 15.33 3.28
N LEU A 152 0.31 14.53 3.86
CA LEU A 152 1.62 15.03 4.28
C LEU A 152 2.43 15.58 3.10
N GLN A 153 2.33 14.98 1.92
CA GLN A 153 3.03 15.45 0.71
C GLN A 153 2.33 16.63 0.03
N LEU A 154 1.05 16.86 0.33
CA LEU A 154 0.28 18.02 -0.10
C LEU A 154 0.29 19.16 0.94
N ASN A 155 1.09 19.04 2.00
CA ASN A 155 1.15 19.97 3.13
C ASN A 155 -0.18 20.18 3.88
N GLU A 156 -1.08 19.20 3.82
CA GLU A 156 -2.36 19.20 4.54
C GLU A 156 -2.22 18.48 5.89
N PHE A 157 -1.26 18.93 6.70
CA PHE A 157 -0.74 18.20 7.87
C PHE A 157 -1.82 17.84 8.91
N LYS A 158 -2.78 18.73 9.17
CA LYS A 158 -3.90 18.47 10.08
C LYS A 158 -4.77 17.30 9.63
N LYS A 159 -5.02 17.18 8.32
CA LYS A 159 -5.80 16.05 7.78
C LYS A 159 -5.04 14.74 7.90
N ALA A 160 -3.73 14.78 7.66
CA ALA A 160 -2.87 13.61 7.86
C ALA A 160 -2.86 13.17 9.33
N GLU A 161 -2.71 14.10 10.27
CA GLU A 161 -2.71 13.81 11.71
C GLU A 161 -3.99 13.10 12.13
N ILE A 162 -5.17 13.60 11.72
CA ILE A 162 -6.46 13.00 12.08
C ILE A 162 -6.53 11.53 11.62
N LEU A 163 -6.13 11.23 10.39
CA LEU A 163 -6.18 9.87 9.85
C LEU A 163 -5.17 8.94 10.55
N LEU A 164 -3.96 9.42 10.82
CA LEU A 164 -2.92 8.64 11.51
C LEU A 164 -3.26 8.41 12.98
N GLN A 165 -3.84 9.40 13.66
CA GLN A 165 -4.31 9.25 15.03
C GLN A 165 -5.45 8.22 15.09
N ASN A 166 -6.42 8.30 14.16
CA ASN A 166 -7.50 7.31 14.08
C ASN A 166 -6.97 5.89 13.82
N TYR A 167 -5.94 5.74 12.97
CA TYR A 167 -5.26 4.46 12.75
C TYR A 167 -4.67 3.93 14.07
N VAL A 168 -3.91 4.76 14.79
CA VAL A 168 -3.25 4.39 16.05
C VAL A 168 -4.29 4.03 17.11
N ASP A 169 -5.32 4.86 17.31
CA ASP A 169 -6.36 4.66 18.33
C ASP A 169 -7.19 3.42 18.05
N THR A 170 -7.53 3.17 16.78
CA THR A 170 -8.30 1.98 16.39
C THR A 170 -7.50 0.71 16.64
N THR A 171 -6.22 0.69 16.27
CA THR A 171 -5.34 -0.46 16.49
C THR A 171 -5.09 -0.69 17.98
N LEU A 172 -4.84 0.37 18.74
CA LEU A 172 -4.69 0.31 20.19
C LEU A 172 -5.95 -0.28 20.86
N LYS A 173 -7.13 0.19 20.45
CA LYS A 173 -8.40 -0.29 21.01
C LYS A 173 -8.70 -1.75 20.66
N LYS A 174 -8.38 -2.19 19.44
CA LYS A 174 -8.71 -3.55 18.96
C LYS A 174 -7.68 -4.59 19.36
N ASN A 175 -6.40 -4.22 19.33
CA ASN A 175 -5.29 -5.16 19.37
C ASN A 175 -4.25 -4.83 20.45
N GLY A 176 -4.24 -3.59 20.97
CA GLY A 176 -3.27 -3.14 21.98
C GLY A 176 -2.04 -2.45 21.37
N GLU A 177 -1.19 -1.88 22.24
CA GLU A 177 -0.04 -1.06 21.84
C GLU A 177 0.97 -1.87 20.99
N ASP A 178 1.12 -3.17 21.24
CA ASP A 178 2.05 -4.04 20.52
C ASP A 178 1.80 -4.06 19.01
N TRP A 179 0.54 -3.93 18.59
CA TRP A 179 0.11 -3.97 17.20
C TRP A 179 0.19 -2.62 16.49
N VAL A 180 0.41 -1.52 17.21
CA VAL A 180 0.55 -0.20 16.58
C VAL A 180 1.85 -0.17 15.78
N HIS A 181 1.75 -0.01 14.47
CA HIS A 181 2.92 -0.06 13.60
C HIS A 181 3.87 1.12 13.84
N HIS A 182 5.19 0.86 13.95
CA HIS A 182 6.20 1.90 14.20
C HIS A 182 6.24 2.95 13.09
N THR A 183 6.01 2.57 11.83
CA THR A 183 5.89 3.50 10.70
C THR A 183 4.65 4.42 10.80
N ALA A 184 3.51 3.93 11.32
CA ALA A 184 2.34 4.77 11.54
C ALA A 184 2.61 5.82 12.64
N LEU A 185 3.30 5.42 13.71
CA LEU A 185 3.78 6.36 14.73
C LEU A 185 4.80 7.35 14.15
N PHE A 186 5.72 6.90 13.29
CA PHE A 186 6.64 7.80 12.59
C PHE A 186 5.89 8.88 11.82
N TYR A 187 4.94 8.52 10.95
CA TYR A 187 4.19 9.51 10.19
C TYR A 187 3.27 10.37 11.04
N LEU A 188 2.71 9.84 12.14
CA LEU A 188 1.96 10.65 13.11
C LEU A 188 2.88 11.73 13.72
N GLY A 189 4.09 11.35 14.14
CA GLY A 189 5.10 12.29 14.62
C GLY A 189 5.51 13.32 13.55
N ILE A 190 5.64 12.90 12.29
CA ILE A 190 5.89 13.82 11.16
C ILE A 190 4.75 14.83 10.99
N SER A 191 3.49 14.41 11.11
CA SER A 191 2.35 15.33 11.00
C SER A 191 2.38 16.43 12.07
N MET A 192 2.85 16.12 13.28
CA MET A 192 3.03 17.07 14.38
C MET A 192 4.28 17.93 14.20
N TYR A 193 5.37 17.34 13.71
CA TYR A 193 6.60 18.03 13.34
C TYR A 193 6.33 19.13 12.30
N GLU A 194 5.62 18.83 11.22
CA GLU A 194 5.30 19.82 10.18
C GLU A 194 4.39 20.95 10.69
N GLN A 195 3.63 20.69 11.76
CA GLN A 195 2.83 21.69 12.47
C GLN A 195 3.60 22.42 13.57
N GLN A 196 4.92 22.21 13.67
CA GLN A 196 5.80 22.81 14.67
C GLN A 196 5.47 22.45 16.12
N ARG A 197 4.73 21.36 16.32
CA ARG A 197 4.39 20.81 17.64
C ARG A 197 5.52 19.88 18.09
N TRP A 198 6.69 20.47 18.33
CA TRP A 198 7.94 19.74 18.54
C TRP A 198 7.88 18.76 19.73
N SER A 199 7.30 19.18 20.86
CA SER A 199 7.16 18.34 22.06
C SER A 199 6.22 17.16 21.85
N ASP A 200 5.12 17.37 21.14
CA ASP A 200 4.15 16.31 20.82
C ASP A 200 4.77 15.31 19.84
N ALA A 201 5.47 15.82 18.81
CA ALA A 201 6.19 14.99 17.85
C ALA A 201 7.25 14.11 18.54
N ILE A 202 8.01 14.66 19.50
CA ILE A 202 8.99 13.88 20.29
C ILE A 202 8.29 12.74 21.04
N THR A 203 7.17 13.02 21.70
CA THR A 203 6.40 12.00 22.44
C THR A 203 5.98 10.84 21.52
N VAL A 204 5.53 11.14 20.31
CA VAL A 204 5.14 10.11 19.33
C VAL A 204 6.36 9.39 18.73
N PHE A 205 7.45 10.11 18.46
CA PHE A 205 8.70 9.50 18.01
C PHE A 205 9.29 8.54 19.05
N ASP A 206 9.17 8.85 20.34
CA ASP A 206 9.59 7.95 21.41
C ASP A 206 8.80 6.64 21.41
N ARG A 207 7.49 6.71 21.15
CA ARG A 207 6.67 5.50 20.95
C ARG A 207 7.13 4.68 19.75
N SER A 208 7.47 5.34 18.63
CA SER A 208 8.00 4.64 17.45
C SER A 208 9.34 3.95 17.75
N LEU A 209 10.24 4.63 18.46
CA LEU A 209 11.55 4.09 18.86
C LEU A 209 11.45 2.98 19.91
N ALA A 210 10.39 2.95 20.74
CA ALA A 210 10.15 1.82 21.64
C ALA A 210 9.90 0.50 20.87
N LYS A 211 9.40 0.59 19.63
CA LYS A 211 9.13 -0.57 18.75
C LYS A 211 10.28 -0.88 17.81
N TYR A 212 10.91 0.15 17.25
CA TYR A 212 12.06 0.02 16.37
C TYR A 212 13.18 0.95 16.86
N LYS A 213 13.98 0.44 17.81
CA LYS A 213 14.97 1.22 18.57
C LYS A 213 16.01 1.95 17.72
N ASN A 214 16.39 1.34 16.60
CA ASN A 214 17.39 1.80 15.66
C ASN A 214 16.78 2.51 14.44
N TYR A 215 15.52 2.96 14.50
CA TYR A 215 14.88 3.65 13.40
C TYR A 215 15.53 5.02 13.12
N SER A 216 16.50 5.05 12.20
CA SER A 216 17.35 6.21 11.95
C SER A 216 16.58 7.44 11.47
N ASP A 217 15.54 7.25 10.63
CA ASP A 217 14.67 8.34 10.17
C ASP A 217 13.95 9.01 11.35
N VAL A 218 13.35 8.23 12.26
CA VAL A 218 12.70 8.76 13.45
C VAL A 218 13.68 9.53 14.33
N LYS A 219 14.88 8.96 14.57
CA LYS A 219 15.93 9.64 15.35
C LYS A 219 16.34 10.98 14.73
N TYR A 220 16.40 11.06 13.40
CA TYR A 220 16.72 12.28 12.68
C TYR A 220 15.69 13.38 12.95
N TYR A 221 14.39 13.10 12.73
CA TYR A 221 13.34 14.09 12.97
C TYR A 221 13.18 14.44 14.45
N LYS A 222 13.33 13.46 15.36
CA LYS A 222 13.37 13.74 16.81
C LYS A 222 14.53 14.68 17.17
N GLY A 223 15.70 14.49 16.58
CA GLY A 223 16.84 15.39 16.75
C GLY A 223 16.54 16.82 16.30
N ILE A 224 15.83 17.00 15.18
CA ILE A 224 15.40 18.33 14.73
C ILE A 224 14.44 18.96 15.74
N CYS A 225 13.44 18.21 16.23
CA CYS A 225 12.52 18.71 17.26
C CYS A 225 13.27 19.17 18.52
N LEU A 226 14.24 18.38 19.01
CA LEU A 226 15.05 18.72 20.19
C LEU A 226 15.84 20.01 19.98
N TYR A 227 16.47 20.16 18.81
CA TYR A 227 17.18 21.39 18.45
C TYR A 227 16.24 22.60 18.43
N ARG A 228 15.05 22.46 17.84
CA ARG A 228 14.02 23.52 17.81
C ARG A 228 13.53 23.93 19.20
N LEU A 229 13.64 23.05 20.18
CA LEU A 229 13.33 23.32 21.59
C LEU A 229 14.53 23.84 22.40
N GLY A 230 15.67 24.10 21.76
CA GLY A 230 16.90 24.57 22.43
C GLY A 230 17.69 23.48 23.17
N LYS A 231 17.28 22.20 23.04
CA LYS A 231 17.94 21.05 23.68
C LYS A 231 19.09 20.54 22.82
N THR A 232 20.10 21.39 22.65
CA THR A 232 21.20 21.17 21.69
C THR A 232 21.99 19.90 21.99
N GLU A 233 22.33 19.65 23.25
CA GLU A 233 23.10 18.46 23.64
C GLU A 233 22.34 17.15 23.36
N GLU A 234 21.05 17.09 23.71
CA GLU A 234 20.19 15.94 23.41
C GLU A 234 20.04 15.73 21.90
N SER A 235 19.92 16.82 21.13
CA SER A 235 19.85 16.80 19.67
C SER A 235 21.12 16.22 19.05
N ASP A 236 22.30 16.70 19.47
CA ASP A 236 23.58 16.23 18.96
C ASP A 236 23.80 14.74 19.25
N ALA A 237 23.41 14.29 20.45
CA ALA A 237 23.49 12.88 20.82
C ALA A 237 22.62 12.00 19.89
N ILE A 238 21.33 12.33 19.73
CA ILE A 238 20.44 11.51 18.91
C ILE A 238 20.74 11.61 17.41
N MET A 239 21.30 12.73 16.94
CA MET A 239 21.73 12.90 15.55
C MET A 239 22.94 12.02 15.22
N LYS A 240 23.86 11.81 16.18
CA LYS A 240 24.97 10.85 16.04
C LYS A 240 24.44 9.42 15.96
N GLU A 241 23.51 9.05 16.83
CA GLU A 241 22.85 7.73 16.76
C GLU A 241 22.12 7.52 15.43
N SER A 242 21.32 8.51 15.00
CA SER A 242 20.64 8.47 13.71
C SER A 242 21.62 8.22 12.56
N LYS A 243 22.80 8.85 12.59
CA LYS A 243 23.83 8.65 11.57
C LYS A 243 24.37 7.22 11.59
N ALA A 244 24.75 6.72 12.77
CA ALA A 244 25.28 5.37 12.93
C ALA A 244 24.26 4.31 12.49
N ASP A 245 23.00 4.44 12.93
CA ASP A 245 21.93 3.51 12.55
C ASP A 245 21.62 3.56 11.04
N TYR A 246 21.69 4.74 10.43
CA TYR A 246 21.51 4.90 8.98
C TYR A 246 22.60 4.16 8.20
N GLU A 247 23.86 4.26 8.64
CA GLU A 247 25.01 3.59 8.02
C GLU A 247 24.91 2.06 8.12
N LEU A 248 24.26 1.56 9.18
CA LEU A 248 23.92 0.14 9.34
C LEU A 248 22.67 -0.29 8.56
N GLY A 249 22.00 0.65 7.88
CA GLY A 249 20.81 0.38 7.06
C GLY A 249 19.48 0.39 7.82
N TYR A 250 19.47 0.79 9.09
CA TYR A 250 18.25 0.83 9.91
C TYR A 250 17.41 2.08 9.62
N LYS A 251 16.73 2.06 8.49
CA LYS A 251 15.86 3.13 7.99
C LYS A 251 14.41 2.63 7.84
N ILE A 252 13.54 3.41 7.20
CA ILE A 252 12.21 2.96 6.78
C ILE A 252 12.37 1.59 6.10
N ASN A 253 11.62 0.60 6.58
CA ASN A 253 11.77 -0.81 6.23
C ASN A 253 10.50 -1.43 5.60
N GLU A 254 9.65 -0.61 4.99
CA GLU A 254 8.49 -1.07 4.21
C GLU A 254 8.95 -1.85 2.98
N ASP A 255 8.20 -2.87 2.54
CA ASP A 255 8.63 -3.84 1.50
C ASP A 255 9.13 -3.20 0.19
N ASN A 256 8.61 -2.04 -0.17
CA ASN A 256 8.88 -1.40 -1.45
C ASN A 256 10.03 -0.38 -1.42
N VAL A 257 10.70 -0.19 -0.27
CA VAL A 257 11.81 0.78 -0.13
C VAL A 257 13.02 0.49 -1.01
N VAL A 258 13.15 -0.74 -1.51
CA VAL A 258 14.21 -1.12 -2.46
C VAL A 258 13.95 -0.53 -3.86
N TYR A 259 12.70 -0.35 -4.24
CA TYR A 259 12.32 0.16 -5.55
C TYR A 259 12.13 1.67 -5.54
N GLU A 260 11.50 2.17 -4.47
CA GLU A 260 11.10 3.57 -4.37
C GLU A 260 11.31 4.14 -2.98
N MET A 261 11.60 5.43 -2.93
CA MET A 261 11.66 6.13 -1.66
C MET A 261 10.29 6.54 -1.15
N TYR A 262 10.08 6.31 0.14
CA TYR A 262 8.88 6.73 0.83
C TYR A 262 8.96 8.22 1.23
N PRO A 263 7.81 8.90 1.41
CA PRO A 263 7.75 10.24 1.98
C PRO A 263 8.59 10.37 3.24
N TYR A 264 9.30 11.49 3.41
CA TYR A 264 10.12 11.79 4.59
C TYR A 264 11.30 10.84 4.86
N GLN A 265 11.55 9.83 4.02
CA GLN A 265 12.73 8.99 4.14
C GLN A 265 14.01 9.81 3.99
N VAL A 266 14.89 9.73 4.98
CA VAL A 266 16.09 10.56 5.10
C VAL A 266 17.12 10.16 4.03
N ARG A 267 17.62 11.16 3.30
CA ARG A 267 18.78 11.01 2.40
C ARG A 267 20.00 11.59 3.08
N ARG A 268 21.03 10.77 3.32
CA ARG A 268 22.36 11.28 3.68
C ARG A 268 23.23 11.22 2.43
N LYS A 269 23.85 12.35 2.08
CA LYS A 269 24.94 12.33 1.08
C LYS A 269 26.09 11.54 1.70
N LYS A 270 26.60 10.57 0.94
CA LYS A 270 27.89 9.95 1.25
C LYS A 270 29.00 10.97 1.04
#